data_AF-A0A7Z0TVN0-F1
#
_entry.id   AF-A0A7Z0TVN0-F1
#
_cell.length_a   1.000
_cell.length_b   1.000
_cell.length_c   1.000
_cell.angle_alpha   90.00
_cell.angle_beta   90.00
_cell.angle_gamma   90.00
#
_symmetry.space_group_name_H-M   'P 1'
#
loop_
_entity.id
_entity.type
_entity.pdbx_description
1 polymer ?
#
loop_
_entity_poly.entity_id
_entity_poly.type
_entity_poly.pdbx_seq_one_letter_code
_entity_poly.pdbx_strand_id
1 'polypeptide(L)'
;MRKNVLFRGCTRPAMFLGVPYMPFAIAAGACLLLTFYINMFFLALLPVVIMVMRQMARRDEMIFRLLGLRWMFRAKVRNIRHHNGMWVFTPNAYRDRIHDGARES
;
A
#
# COMPACT_ATOMS: atom_id res chain seq x y z
N MET A 1 -10.70 24.19 13.26
CA MET A 1 -10.83 23.61 11.91
C MET A 1 -10.82 22.08 12.01
N ARG A 2 -11.99 21.42 12.01
CA ARG A 2 -12.09 19.94 12.08
C ARG A 2 -11.65 19.34 10.74
N LYS A 3 -10.51 18.65 10.71
CA LYS A 3 -10.05 17.87 9.54
C LYS A 3 -10.91 16.61 9.41
N ASN A 4 -12.05 16.73 8.73
CA ASN A 4 -12.88 15.59 8.38
C ASN A 4 -12.10 14.67 7.43
N VAL A 5 -11.67 13.50 7.93
CA VAL A 5 -10.88 12.50 7.19
C VAL A 5 -11.59 11.95 5.95
N LEU A 6 -12.92 12.11 5.89
CA LEU A 6 -13.78 11.61 4.82
C LEU A 6 -13.44 12.24 3.45
N PHE A 7 -13.00 13.50 3.42
CA PHE A 7 -12.72 14.21 2.15
C PHE A 7 -11.36 13.87 1.52
N ARG A 8 -10.46 13.13 2.21
CA ARG A 8 -9.14 12.75 1.68
C ARG A 8 -9.18 11.56 0.71
N GLY A 9 -10.28 10.82 0.68
CA GLY A 9 -10.53 9.77 -0.30
C GLY A 9 -10.90 10.32 -1.68
N CYS A 10 -11.40 11.56 -1.73
CA CYS A 10 -11.88 12.19 -2.97
C CYS A 10 -10.77 12.90 -3.76
N THR A 11 -9.54 12.97 -3.24
CA THR A 11 -8.43 13.58 -3.97
C THR A 11 -7.92 12.60 -5.03
N ARG A 12 -8.16 12.92 -6.30
CA ARG A 12 -7.64 12.16 -7.43
C ARG A 12 -6.11 12.09 -7.34
N PRO A 13 -5.50 10.90 -7.46
CA PRO A 13 -4.04 10.80 -7.44
C PRO A 13 -3.44 11.61 -8.59
N ALA A 14 -2.27 12.21 -8.37
CA ALA A 14 -1.56 12.94 -9.42
C ALA A 14 -1.16 11.97 -10.56
N MET A 15 -1.80 12.13 -11.72
CA MET A 15 -1.57 11.31 -12.91
C MET A 15 -0.84 12.13 -13.98
N PHE A 16 0.20 11.52 -14.56
CA PHE A 16 0.96 12.06 -15.67
C PHE A 16 0.87 11.06 -16.85
N LEU A 17 0.38 11.51 -18.01
CA LEU A 17 0.18 10.67 -19.20
C LEU A 17 -0.65 9.39 -18.95
N GLY A 18 -1.62 9.45 -18.03
CA GLY A 18 -2.48 8.32 -17.67
C GLY A 18 -1.82 7.28 -16.74
N VAL A 19 -0.65 7.59 -16.19
CA VAL A 19 0.06 6.77 -15.20
C VAL A 19 0.24 7.61 -13.92
N PRO A 20 0.07 7.04 -12.72
CA PRO A 20 0.31 7.80 -11.49
C PRO A 20 1.81 8.13 -11.34
N TYR A 21 2.14 9.31 -10.82
CA TYR A 21 3.53 9.79 -10.74
C TYR A 21 4.44 8.88 -9.89
N MET A 22 3.95 8.44 -8.73
CA MET A 22 4.70 7.58 -7.80
C MET A 22 5.18 6.26 -8.43
N PRO A 23 4.31 5.43 -9.04
CA PRO A 23 4.75 4.17 -9.63
C PRO A 23 5.60 4.40 -10.88
N PHE A 24 5.41 5.51 -11.62
CA PHE A 24 6.29 5.84 -12.75
C PHE A 24 7.73 6.08 -12.29
N ALA A 25 7.91 6.86 -11.23
CA ALA A 25 9.24 7.10 -10.65
C ALA A 25 9.89 5.81 -10.14
N ILE A 26 9.12 4.94 -9.48
CA ILE A 26 9.62 3.64 -8.98
C ILE A 26 10.02 2.73 -10.17
N ALA A 27 9.18 2.63 -11.20
CA ALA A 27 9.43 1.77 -12.35
C ALA A 27 10.63 2.26 -13.18
N ALA A 28 10.70 3.56 -13.48
CA ALA A 28 11.82 4.15 -14.21
C ALA A 28 13.12 4.04 -13.39
N GLY A 29 13.07 4.33 -12.09
CA GLY A 29 14.21 4.19 -11.18
C GLY A 29 14.71 2.76 -11.08
N ALA A 30 13.80 1.79 -10.95
CA ALA A 30 14.14 0.37 -10.91
C ALA A 30 14.77 -0.11 -12.23
N CYS A 31 14.20 0.27 -13.39
CA CYS A 31 14.75 -0.08 -14.70
C CYS A 31 16.14 0.54 -14.90
N LEU A 32 16.33 1.80 -14.49
CA LEU A 32 17.61 2.49 -14.58
C LEU A 32 18.67 1.84 -13.68
N LEU A 33 18.32 1.50 -12.43
CA LEU A 33 19.23 0.76 -11.56
C LEU A 33 19.61 -0.60 -12.18
N LEU A 34 18.62 -1.34 -12.68
CA LEU A 34 18.84 -2.65 -13.29
C LEU A 34 19.72 -2.60 -14.55
N THR A 35 19.62 -1.49 -15.28
CA THR A 35 20.47 -1.18 -16.43
C THR A 35 21.94 -1.09 -16.01
N PHE A 36 22.22 -0.39 -14.90
CA PHE A 36 23.59 -0.26 -14.37
C PHE A 36 24.13 -1.56 -13.76
N TYR A 37 23.28 -2.34 -13.08
CA TYR A 37 23.72 -3.52 -12.33
C TYR A 37 23.77 -4.81 -13.17
N ILE A 38 22.91 -4.97 -14.17
CA ILE A 38 22.80 -6.23 -14.92
C ILE A 38 23.14 -6.05 -16.39
N ASN A 39 22.38 -5.24 -17.13
CA ASN A 39 22.57 -5.11 -18.57
C ASN A 39 21.81 -3.93 -19.18
N MET A 40 22.37 -3.33 -20.24
CA MET A 40 21.77 -2.18 -20.92
C MET A 40 20.38 -2.49 -21.53
N PHE A 41 20.12 -3.76 -21.86
CA PHE A 41 18.85 -4.20 -22.44
C PHE A 41 17.62 -3.94 -21.56
N PHE A 42 17.77 -3.74 -20.25
CA PHE A 42 16.64 -3.40 -19.37
C PHE A 42 16.01 -2.05 -19.70
N LEU A 43 16.73 -1.16 -20.40
CA LEU A 43 16.17 0.08 -20.88
C LEU A 43 15.08 -0.13 -21.95
N ALA A 44 15.19 -1.21 -22.76
CA ALA A 44 14.17 -1.59 -23.73
C ALA A 44 12.90 -2.17 -23.07
N LEU A 45 13.00 -2.65 -21.83
CA LEU A 45 11.86 -3.13 -21.05
C LEU A 45 11.00 -1.97 -20.49
N LEU A 46 11.58 -0.78 -20.34
CA LEU A 46 10.93 0.40 -19.77
C LEU A 46 9.59 0.76 -20.44
N PRO A 47 9.45 0.84 -21.78
CA PRO A 47 8.16 1.10 -22.42
C PRO A 47 7.13 -0.01 -22.16
N VAL A 48 7.55 -1.27 -22.08
CA VAL A 48 6.66 -2.41 -21.78
C VAL A 48 6.08 -2.26 -20.37
N VAL A 49 6.92 -1.94 -19.38
CA VAL A 49 6.49 -1.73 -18.00
C VAL A 49 5.53 -0.56 -17.88
N ILE A 50 5.81 0.56 -18.56
CA ILE A 50 4.92 1.73 -18.58
C ILE A 50 3.56 1.37 -19.19
N MET A 51 3.54 0.62 -20.29
CA MET A 51 2.28 0.19 -20.92
C MET A 51 1.43 -0.68 -19.98
N VAL A 52 2.05 -1.65 -19.31
CA VAL A 52 1.37 -2.51 -18.34
C VAL A 52 0.80 -1.69 -17.17
N MET A 53 1.59 -0.75 -16.64
CA MET A 53 1.12 0.13 -15.59
C MET A 53 -0.01 1.06 -16.04
N ARG A 54 0.05 1.56 -17.27
CA ARG A 54 -1.00 2.39 -17.86
C ARG A 54 -2.30 1.60 -18.04
N GLN A 55 -2.23 0.32 -18.39
CA GLN A 55 -3.40 -0.56 -18.46
C GLN A 55 -4.03 -0.79 -17.08
N MET A 56 -3.21 -0.99 -16.04
CA MET A 56 -3.71 -1.11 -14.66
C MET A 56 -4.36 0.19 -14.17
N ALA A 57 -3.70 1.34 -14.39
CA ALA A 57 -4.24 2.64 -14.00
C ALA A 57 -5.55 3.00 -14.72
N ARG A 58 -5.74 2.50 -15.96
CA ARG A 58 -6.98 2.69 -16.73
C ARG A 58 -8.17 1.95 -16.13
N ARG A 59 -7.93 0.85 -15.42
CA ARG A 59 -8.99 0.05 -14.78
C ARG A 59 -9.36 0.60 -13.41
N ASP A 60 -8.38 1.05 -12.64
CA ASP A 60 -8.59 1.59 -11.30
C ASP A 60 -7.47 2.60 -10.99
N GLU A 61 -7.87 3.87 -10.82
CA GLU A 61 -6.96 4.99 -10.59
C GLU A 61 -6.23 4.89 -9.23
N MET A 62 -6.80 4.17 -8.26
CA MET A 62 -6.27 4.02 -6.90
C MET A 62 -5.61 2.67 -6.63
N ILE A 63 -5.54 1.78 -7.64
CA ILE A 63 -5.00 0.41 -7.52
C ILE A 63 -3.60 0.39 -6.86
N PHE A 64 -2.71 1.31 -7.23
CA PHE A 64 -1.34 1.37 -6.71
C PHE A 64 -1.29 1.75 -5.24
N ARG A 65 -2.20 2.63 -4.80
CA ARG A 65 -2.30 3.03 -3.39
C ARG A 65 -2.82 1.86 -2.55
N LEU A 66 -3.79 1.12 -3.07
CA LEU A 66 -4.32 -0.10 -2.44
C LEU A 66 -3.26 -1.21 -2.37
N LEU A 67 -2.50 -1.38 -3.45
CA LEU A 67 -1.43 -2.38 -3.55
C LEU A 67 -0.28 -2.06 -2.60
N GLY A 68 0.12 -0.79 -2.51
CA GLY A 68 1.09 -0.30 -1.54
C GLY A 68 0.62 -0.49 -0.09
N LEU A 69 -0.66 -0.19 0.19
CA LEU A 69 -1.24 -0.41 1.51
C LEU A 69 -1.25 -1.90 1.89
N ARG A 70 -1.62 -2.77 0.95
CA ARG A 70 -1.59 -4.23 1.12
C ARG A 70 -0.18 -4.75 1.37
N TRP A 71 0.82 -4.22 0.67
CA TRP A 71 2.23 -4.51 0.91
C TRP A 71 2.69 -4.06 2.29
N MET A 72 2.34 -2.84 2.70
CA MET A 72 2.66 -2.31 4.01
C MET A 72 2.04 -3.15 5.13
N PHE A 73 0.78 -3.57 4.98
CA PHE A 73 0.14 -4.49 5.91
C PHE A 73 0.85 -5.84 5.92
N ARG A 74 1.20 -6.43 4.77
CA ARG A 74 1.96 -7.69 4.74
C ARG A 74 3.31 -7.58 5.45
N ALA A 75 4.02 -6.46 5.30
CA ALA A 75 5.30 -6.24 5.98
C ALA A 75 5.12 -6.01 7.49
N LYS A 76 4.04 -5.33 7.90
CA LYS A 76 3.77 -4.99 9.31
C LYS A 76 3.17 -6.15 10.10
N VAL A 77 2.37 -7.00 9.46
CA VAL A 77 1.88 -8.27 10.02
C VAL A 77 2.99 -9.31 9.93
N ARG A 78 4.15 -9.02 10.52
CA ARG A 78 5.20 -10.01 10.81
C ARG A 78 5.02 -10.62 12.21
N ASN A 79 3.97 -10.20 12.92
CA ASN A 79 3.58 -10.68 14.25
C ASN A 79 2.57 -11.85 14.22
N ILE A 80 2.33 -12.46 13.04
CA ILE A 80 1.42 -13.62 12.86
C ILE A 80 1.76 -14.75 13.85
N ARG A 81 3.04 -14.83 14.22
CA ARG A 81 3.61 -15.83 15.12
C ARG A 81 3.07 -15.74 16.56
N HIS A 82 2.58 -14.58 16.98
CA HIS A 82 2.04 -14.37 18.34
C HIS A 82 0.51 -14.49 18.41
N HIS A 83 -0.22 -14.52 17.29
CA HIS A 83 -1.69 -14.50 17.26
C HIS A 83 -2.29 -15.58 16.34
N ASN A 84 -1.67 -16.77 16.32
CA ASN A 84 -2.27 -17.99 15.76
C ASN A 84 -2.81 -17.83 14.32
N GLY A 85 -2.06 -17.15 13.44
CA GLY A 85 -2.46 -17.01 12.03
C GLY A 85 -3.50 -15.93 11.73
N MET A 86 -4.11 -15.31 12.74
CA MET A 86 -5.22 -14.38 12.56
C MET A 86 -4.73 -12.94 12.36
N TRP A 87 -5.25 -12.28 11.32
CA TRP A 87 -5.00 -10.87 11.03
C TRP A 87 -5.91 -10.01 11.91
N VAL A 88 -5.53 -9.81 13.18
CA VAL A 88 -6.32 -9.00 14.13
C VAL A 88 -5.85 -7.55 14.09
N PHE A 89 -6.72 -6.67 13.59
CA PHE A 89 -6.53 -5.22 13.60
C PHE A 89 -7.69 -4.56 14.35
N THR A 90 -7.84 -4.89 15.64
CA THR A 90 -8.84 -4.20 16.44
C THR A 90 -8.20 -2.92 17.05
N PRO A 91 -8.78 -1.73 16.85
CA PRO A 91 -8.39 -0.53 17.59
C PRO A 91 -8.93 -0.55 19.03
N ASN A 92 -9.75 -1.54 19.36
CA ASN A 92 -10.31 -1.73 20.68
C ASN A 92 -9.24 -2.34 21.60
N ALA A 93 -8.50 -1.49 22.32
CA ALA A 93 -7.76 -1.94 23.49
C ALA A 93 -8.81 -2.53 24.44
N TYR A 94 -8.91 -3.85 24.48
CA TYR A 94 -9.86 -4.56 25.33
C TYR A 94 -9.62 -4.07 26.76
N ARG A 95 -10.63 -3.42 27.33
CA ARG A 95 -10.52 -2.75 28.61
C ARG A 95 -10.71 -3.84 29.67
N ASP A 96 -9.61 -4.37 30.19
CA ASP A 96 -9.59 -5.48 31.19
C ASP A 96 -10.30 -5.20 32.53
N ARG A 97 -11.05 -4.10 32.68
CA ARG A 97 -11.70 -3.71 33.95
C ARG A 97 -13.19 -4.04 34.03
N ILE A 98 -13.60 -5.27 33.74
CA ILE A 98 -15.01 -5.67 33.99
C ILE A 98 -15.14 -6.89 34.92
N HIS A 99 -14.06 -7.58 35.30
CA HIS A 99 -14.18 -8.81 36.11
C HIS A 99 -13.89 -8.71 37.62
N ASP A 100 -13.50 -7.55 38.16
CA ASP A 100 -13.15 -7.42 39.59
C ASP A 100 -14.31 -7.04 40.52
N GLY A 101 -15.54 -6.86 39.98
CA GLY A 101 -16.70 -6.38 40.76
C GLY A 101 -17.72 -7.43 41.21
N ALA A 102 -17.48 -8.73 40.98
CA ALA A 102 -18.49 -9.77 41.20
C ALA A 102 -18.10 -10.81 42.27
N ARG A 103 -17.27 -10.43 43.26
CA ARG A 103 -16.93 -11.28 44.42
C ARG A 103 -17.03 -10.56 45.76
N GLU A 104 -18.02 -9.71 45.95
CA GLU A 104 -18.42 -9.25 47.29
C GLU A 104 -19.95 -9.17 47.35
N SER A 105 -20.58 -10.31 47.68
CA SER A 105 -21.93 -10.40 48.23
C SER A 105 -22.06 -11.72 49.00
#